data_AF-A0A521NHW7-F1
#
_entry.id   AF-A0A521NHW7-F1
#
_cell.length_a   1.000
_cell.length_b   1.000
_cell.length_c   1.000
_cell.angle_alpha   90.00
_cell.angle_beta   90.00
_cell.angle_gamma   90.00
#
_symmetry.space_group_name_H-M   'P 1'
#
loop_
_entity.id
_entity.type
_entity.pdbx_description
1 polymer ?
#
loop_
_entity_poly.entity_id
_entity_poly.type
_entity_poly.pdbx_seq_one_letter_code
_entity_poly.pdbx_strand_id
1 'polypeptide(L)'
;TPLSFPFVHNIMPFSKTIPSYIKEVQLPYKRLPAFTEVKRNDVVVFNFPAGDTIINLPDYGSANPYYDVLRFQYRGDREAFAQSGLPLLVHPMDKTDNYIKRCVGVAGDIIQVKNGTLFVNNQPAFLPPASQSDYLVETNGTNFSEDFLREELGIDIDNPGDQVRPIDKPGTLIFNLTPEQVQKVKKQPNVKAVAPFSDNQIGTTFPNDEANFPWTVDNYGPLTIPKKGDVITLTPQNIALYKRLIGNYEQNTFEEANGKYIINGKETNTYTIKYDYYWMMGDNRHRSQDSRFWGFVPETHVVGKASLIWFSWDKGPRWKRLFNGIK
;
A
#
# COMPACT_ATOMS: atom_id res chain seq x y z
N THR A 1 -18.92 -5.00 12.34
CA THR A 1 -19.78 -5.95 13.08
C THR A 1 -20.01 -5.45 14.50
N PRO A 2 -21.27 -5.39 14.98
CA PRO A 2 -21.58 -4.87 16.31
C PRO A 2 -21.20 -5.81 17.47
N LEU A 3 -21.02 -7.11 17.20
CA LEU A 3 -20.70 -8.13 18.21
C LEU A 3 -19.34 -8.75 17.92
N SER A 4 -18.33 -8.36 18.70
CA SER A 4 -17.00 -8.98 18.68
C SER A 4 -16.46 -9.23 20.08
N PHE A 5 -15.56 -10.20 20.20
CA PHE A 5 -14.84 -10.46 21.42
C PHE A 5 -14.04 -9.21 21.83
N PRO A 6 -14.15 -8.74 23.09
CA PRO A 6 -13.51 -7.50 23.52
C PRO A 6 -11.99 -7.52 23.31
N PHE A 7 -11.44 -6.39 22.84
CA PHE A 7 -9.99 -6.17 22.64
C PHE A 7 -9.29 -7.14 21.69
N VAL A 8 -10.05 -7.86 20.86
CA VAL A 8 -9.52 -8.74 19.82
C VAL A 8 -9.90 -8.17 18.46
N HIS A 9 -8.93 -8.14 17.55
CA HIS A 9 -9.10 -7.50 16.26
C HIS A 9 -9.88 -8.40 15.29
N ASN A 10 -9.20 -9.39 14.70
CA ASN A 10 -9.73 -10.19 13.59
C ASN A 10 -9.98 -11.65 13.99
N ILE A 11 -9.00 -12.30 14.62
CA ILE A 11 -9.03 -13.74 14.96
C ILE A 11 -8.98 -13.93 16.48
N MET A 12 -9.70 -14.92 16.99
CA MET A 12 -9.71 -15.28 18.42
C MET A 12 -8.30 -15.58 18.95
N PRO A 13 -7.99 -15.24 20.22
CA PRO A 13 -6.75 -15.68 20.87
C PRO A 13 -6.59 -17.20 20.77
N PHE A 14 -5.37 -17.66 20.52
CA PHE A 14 -5.02 -19.08 20.34
C PHE A 14 -5.66 -19.77 19.11
N SER A 15 -6.34 -19.01 18.24
CA SER A 15 -6.79 -19.48 16.94
C SER A 15 -5.98 -18.85 15.82
N LYS A 16 -5.91 -19.54 14.69
CA LYS A 16 -5.32 -19.04 13.45
C LYS A 16 -6.37 -18.65 12.40
N THR A 17 -7.64 -19.00 12.62
CA THR A 17 -8.68 -18.90 11.58
C THR A 17 -10.08 -18.60 12.10
N ILE A 18 -10.35 -18.68 13.40
CA ILE A 18 -11.68 -18.44 13.97
C ILE A 18 -11.88 -16.92 14.13
N PRO A 19 -12.85 -16.31 13.42
CA PRO A 19 -13.11 -14.89 13.56
C PRO A 19 -13.50 -14.53 15.00
N SER A 20 -13.03 -13.38 15.46
CA SER A 20 -13.38 -12.83 16.78
C SER A 20 -14.74 -12.14 16.81
N TYR A 21 -15.57 -12.31 15.77
CA TYR A 21 -16.79 -11.54 15.55
C TYR A 21 -17.87 -12.39 14.85
N ILE A 22 -19.13 -12.02 15.07
CA ILE A 22 -20.30 -12.69 14.46
C ILE A 22 -20.55 -12.13 13.05
N LYS A 23 -20.85 -12.99 12.08
CA LYS A 23 -21.02 -12.59 10.66
C LYS A 23 -22.46 -12.25 10.31
N GLU A 24 -23.39 -12.85 11.04
CA GLU A 24 -24.84 -12.84 10.82
C GLU A 24 -25.47 -11.49 11.13
N VAL A 25 -24.82 -10.68 11.96
CA VAL A 25 -25.26 -9.33 12.31
C VAL A 25 -24.23 -8.34 11.80
N GLN A 26 -24.58 -7.60 10.74
CA GLN A 26 -23.76 -6.51 10.21
C GLN A 26 -24.61 -5.24 10.14
N LEU A 27 -24.09 -4.16 10.70
CA LEU A 27 -24.66 -2.83 10.52
C LEU A 27 -23.90 -2.14 9.39
N PRO A 28 -24.56 -1.29 8.58
CA PRO A 28 -23.87 -0.43 7.63
C PRO A 28 -22.77 0.36 8.35
N TYR A 29 -21.56 0.36 7.78
CA TYR A 29 -20.46 1.15 8.33
C TYR A 29 -20.87 2.63 8.33
N LYS A 30 -20.83 3.25 9.50
CA LYS A 30 -21.09 4.69 9.66
C LYS A 30 -19.88 5.32 10.33
N ARG A 31 -19.15 6.12 9.55
CA ARG A 31 -18.09 6.97 10.09
C ARG A 31 -18.72 8.08 10.92
N LEU A 32 -18.28 8.25 12.17
CA LEU A 32 -18.65 9.42 12.95
C LEU A 32 -18.09 10.68 12.28
N PRO A 33 -18.75 11.85 12.40
CA PRO A 33 -18.24 13.10 11.85
C PRO A 33 -16.79 13.32 12.27
N ALA A 34 -15.92 13.57 11.30
CA ALA A 34 -14.51 13.81 11.58
C ALA A 34 -14.33 15.24 12.13
N PHE A 35 -13.57 15.38 13.21
CA PHE A 35 -13.20 16.70 13.73
C PHE A 35 -12.19 17.43 12.84
N THR A 36 -11.48 16.69 11.99
CA THR A 36 -10.51 17.23 11.03
C THR A 36 -10.49 16.37 9.78
N GLU A 37 -10.29 17.00 8.64
CA GLU A 37 -10.03 16.31 7.38
C GLU A 37 -8.61 15.75 7.32
N VAL A 38 -8.43 14.70 6.51
CA VAL A 38 -7.12 14.17 6.12
C VAL A 38 -6.54 15.11 5.06
N LYS A 39 -5.31 15.54 5.29
CA LYS A 39 -4.55 16.41 4.40
C LYS A 39 -3.32 15.69 3.88
N ARG A 40 -2.72 16.26 2.83
CA ARG A 40 -1.41 15.79 2.35
C ARG A 40 -0.40 15.80 3.50
N ASN A 41 0.41 14.76 3.52
CA ASN A 41 1.46 14.43 4.48
C ASN A 41 0.98 13.99 5.87
N ASP A 42 -0.33 13.94 6.14
CA ASP A 42 -0.83 13.33 7.37
C ASP A 42 -0.45 11.84 7.41
N VAL A 43 -0.09 11.35 8.59
CA VAL A 43 0.05 9.91 8.84
C VAL A 43 -1.31 9.36 9.21
N VAL A 44 -1.84 8.47 8.38
CA VAL A 44 -3.23 8.00 8.43
C VAL A 44 -3.27 6.52 8.75
N VAL A 45 -4.16 6.15 9.69
CA VAL A 45 -4.57 4.78 9.95
C VAL A 45 -5.84 4.50 9.17
N PHE A 46 -5.85 3.41 8.41
CA PHE A 46 -6.99 3.01 7.59
C PHE A 46 -7.07 1.49 7.47
N ASN A 47 -8.28 1.03 7.19
CA ASN A 47 -8.62 -0.35 6.87
C ASN A 47 -8.00 -0.74 5.52
N PHE A 48 -7.25 -1.85 5.48
CA PHE A 48 -6.54 -2.31 4.29
C PHE A 48 -7.52 -2.59 3.14
N PRO A 49 -7.45 -1.85 2.01
CA PRO A 49 -8.49 -1.93 0.98
C PRO A 49 -8.62 -3.30 0.34
N ALA A 50 -7.54 -4.06 0.19
CA ALA A 50 -7.55 -5.41 -0.37
C ALA A 50 -7.73 -6.52 0.69
N GLY A 51 -8.06 -6.14 1.93
CA GLY A 51 -8.31 -7.05 3.05
C GLY A 51 -9.79 -7.37 3.30
N ASP A 52 -10.70 -6.95 2.41
CA ASP A 52 -12.15 -7.24 2.47
C ASP A 52 -12.44 -8.72 2.22
N THR A 53 -11.60 -9.41 1.45
CA THR A 53 -11.64 -10.86 1.27
C THR A 53 -10.25 -11.44 1.48
N ILE A 54 -10.12 -12.43 2.35
CA ILE A 54 -8.85 -13.11 2.62
C ILE A 54 -8.99 -14.61 2.41
N ILE A 55 -7.86 -15.24 2.08
CA ILE A 55 -7.69 -16.68 2.27
C ILE A 55 -7.42 -16.90 3.76
N ASN A 56 -8.31 -17.63 4.43
CA ASN A 56 -8.33 -17.76 5.89
C ASN A 56 -7.34 -18.83 6.37
N LEU A 57 -6.06 -18.60 6.09
CA LEU A 57 -4.94 -19.45 6.44
C LEU A 57 -3.77 -18.58 6.95
N PRO A 58 -2.86 -19.12 7.79
CA PRO A 58 -1.86 -18.33 8.51
C PRO A 58 -0.90 -17.54 7.62
N ASP A 59 -0.54 -18.09 6.46
CA ASP A 59 0.45 -17.51 5.55
C ASP A 59 -0.16 -16.52 4.53
N TYR A 60 -1.46 -16.19 4.69
CA TYR A 60 -2.21 -15.34 3.77
C TYR A 60 -2.60 -14.00 4.43
N GLY A 61 -3.86 -13.56 4.27
CA GLY A 61 -4.30 -12.24 4.76
C GLY A 61 -3.59 -11.10 4.05
N SER A 62 -3.08 -10.13 4.83
CA SER A 62 -2.31 -8.99 4.31
C SER A 62 -0.95 -9.37 3.73
N ALA A 63 -0.35 -10.48 4.18
CA ALA A 63 0.95 -10.94 3.69
C ALA A 63 0.86 -11.48 2.25
N ASN A 64 -0.15 -12.31 1.97
CA ASN A 64 -0.46 -12.79 0.63
C ASN A 64 -1.96 -12.56 0.34
N PRO A 65 -2.32 -11.39 -0.20
CA PRO A 65 -3.72 -11.02 -0.43
C PRO A 65 -4.44 -11.98 -1.39
N TYR A 66 -5.72 -12.23 -1.12
CA TYR A 66 -6.59 -13.05 -1.99
C TYR A 66 -6.51 -12.60 -3.46
N TYR A 67 -6.55 -11.28 -3.70
CA TYR A 67 -6.52 -10.74 -5.06
C TYR A 67 -5.21 -10.99 -5.79
N ASP A 68 -4.09 -11.04 -5.06
CA ASP A 68 -2.78 -11.35 -5.65
C ASP A 68 -2.67 -12.84 -5.98
N VAL A 69 -3.15 -13.70 -5.07
CA VAL A 69 -3.21 -15.16 -5.31
C VAL A 69 -4.09 -15.47 -6.51
N LEU A 70 -5.32 -14.92 -6.55
CA LEU A 70 -6.24 -15.09 -7.67
C LEU A 70 -5.60 -14.65 -8.98
N ARG A 71 -4.91 -13.51 -8.99
CA ARG A 71 -4.29 -12.95 -10.19
C ARG A 71 -3.10 -13.78 -10.67
N PHE A 72 -2.13 -14.03 -9.80
CA PHE A 72 -0.85 -14.59 -10.23
C PHE A 72 -0.86 -16.12 -10.29
N GLN A 73 -1.59 -16.79 -9.39
CA GLN A 73 -1.63 -18.25 -9.36
C GLN A 73 -2.76 -18.81 -10.22
N TYR A 74 -3.91 -18.11 -10.28
CA TYR A 74 -5.10 -18.57 -11.00
C TYR A 74 -5.43 -17.73 -12.23
N ARG A 75 -4.60 -16.76 -12.62
CA ARG A 75 -4.80 -15.91 -13.81
C ARG A 75 -6.15 -15.17 -13.83
N GLY A 76 -6.67 -14.84 -12.66
CA GLY A 76 -7.99 -14.19 -12.51
C GLY A 76 -9.18 -15.14 -12.53
N ASP A 77 -8.97 -16.45 -12.73
CA ASP A 77 -10.03 -17.45 -12.81
C ASP A 77 -10.59 -17.77 -11.41
N ARG A 78 -11.80 -17.28 -11.15
CA ARG A 78 -12.51 -17.49 -9.89
C ARG A 78 -13.06 -18.90 -9.73
N GLU A 79 -13.36 -19.59 -10.83
CA GLU A 79 -13.87 -20.97 -10.78
C GLU A 79 -12.72 -21.92 -10.46
N ALA A 80 -11.58 -21.76 -11.13
CA ALA A 80 -10.36 -22.51 -10.80
C ALA A 80 -9.91 -22.25 -9.36
N PHE A 81 -9.98 -21.00 -8.89
CA PHE A 81 -9.72 -20.69 -7.49
C PHE A 81 -10.71 -21.41 -6.56
N ALA A 82 -12.01 -21.39 -6.84
CA ALA A 82 -13.01 -22.05 -6.01
C ALA A 82 -12.79 -23.58 -5.92
N GLN A 83 -12.35 -24.20 -7.01
CA GLN A 83 -12.02 -25.62 -7.06
C GLN A 83 -10.78 -26.01 -6.23
N SER A 84 -9.93 -25.04 -5.87
CA SER A 84 -8.74 -25.30 -5.03
C SER A 84 -9.08 -25.72 -3.59
N GLY A 85 -10.29 -25.41 -3.11
CA GLY A 85 -10.71 -25.67 -1.74
C GLY A 85 -10.08 -24.73 -0.69
N LEU A 86 -9.33 -23.70 -1.08
CA LEU A 86 -8.79 -22.71 -0.15
C LEU A 86 -9.92 -21.96 0.57
N PRO A 87 -9.90 -21.89 1.92
CA PRO A 87 -11.00 -21.30 2.68
C PRO A 87 -11.00 -19.78 2.52
N LEU A 88 -12.14 -19.20 2.13
CA LEU A 88 -12.32 -17.75 2.09
C LEU A 88 -12.99 -17.22 3.36
N LEU A 89 -12.57 -16.03 3.75
CA LEU A 89 -13.23 -15.23 4.77
C LEU A 89 -13.44 -13.81 4.22
N VAL A 90 -14.70 -13.39 4.17
CA VAL A 90 -15.07 -12.00 3.86
C VAL A 90 -15.13 -11.23 5.17
N HIS A 91 -14.35 -10.15 5.25
CA HIS A 91 -14.31 -9.27 6.40
C HIS A 91 -15.36 -8.17 6.28
N PRO A 92 -16.12 -7.86 7.35
CA PRO A 92 -16.75 -6.56 7.44
C PRO A 92 -15.65 -5.49 7.48
N MET A 93 -15.94 -4.29 6.96
CA MET A 93 -14.94 -3.22 6.78
C MET A 93 -14.14 -2.91 8.05
N ASP A 94 -14.78 -2.91 9.21
CA ASP A 94 -14.19 -2.63 10.52
C ASP A 94 -13.33 -3.77 11.10
N LYS A 95 -13.24 -4.89 10.39
CA LYS A 95 -12.44 -6.08 10.76
C LYS A 95 -11.39 -6.43 9.70
N THR A 96 -11.09 -5.50 8.81
CA THR A 96 -9.92 -5.62 7.92
C THR A 96 -8.66 -5.25 8.69
N ASP A 97 -7.49 -5.69 8.22
CA ASP A 97 -6.22 -5.31 8.84
C ASP A 97 -6.02 -3.78 8.76
N ASN A 98 -5.46 -3.19 9.81
CA ASN A 98 -5.17 -1.75 9.82
C ASN A 98 -3.76 -1.48 9.27
N TYR A 99 -3.68 -0.52 8.37
CA TYR A 99 -2.42 -0.01 7.82
C TYR A 99 -2.21 1.42 8.30
N ILE A 100 -0.94 1.78 8.52
CA ILE A 100 -0.49 3.14 8.78
C ILE A 100 0.45 3.58 7.67
N LYS A 101 0.08 4.67 6.98
CA LYS A 101 0.84 5.22 5.84
C LYS A 101 0.69 6.74 5.80
N ARG A 102 1.52 7.39 5.00
CA ARG A 102 1.41 8.83 4.74
C ARG A 102 0.40 9.08 3.62
N CYS A 103 -0.57 9.96 3.84
CA CYS A 103 -1.47 10.44 2.79
C CYS A 103 -0.70 11.41 1.91
N VAL A 104 -0.30 11.00 0.71
CA VAL A 104 0.47 11.88 -0.19
C VAL A 104 -0.42 12.59 -1.21
N GLY A 105 -1.59 12.03 -1.50
CA GLY A 105 -2.60 12.65 -2.37
C GLY A 105 -4.00 12.58 -1.76
N VAL A 106 -4.77 13.64 -2.00
CA VAL A 106 -6.19 13.76 -1.62
C VAL A 106 -7.07 13.83 -2.87
N ALA A 107 -8.38 13.77 -2.68
CA ALA A 107 -9.37 13.80 -3.75
C ALA A 107 -9.12 14.94 -4.76
N GLY A 108 -9.09 14.61 -6.05
CA GLY A 108 -8.83 15.53 -7.15
C GLY A 108 -7.35 15.76 -7.49
N ASP A 109 -6.41 15.25 -6.70
CA ASP A 109 -4.99 15.35 -7.03
C ASP A 109 -4.60 14.41 -8.17
N ILE A 110 -3.54 14.79 -8.89
CA ILE A 110 -2.87 13.95 -9.88
C ILE A 110 -1.57 13.44 -9.27
N ILE A 111 -1.45 12.12 -9.17
CA ILE A 111 -0.26 11.42 -8.69
C ILE A 111 0.56 10.92 -9.86
N GLN A 112 1.87 11.14 -9.80
CA GLN A 112 2.81 10.55 -10.75
C GLN A 112 4.12 10.20 -10.04
N VAL A 113 4.69 9.03 -10.33
CA VAL A 113 6.05 8.65 -9.91
C VAL A 113 6.92 8.60 -11.16
N LYS A 114 8.06 9.29 -11.14
CA LYS A 114 9.06 9.28 -12.21
C LYS A 114 10.41 8.93 -11.62
N ASN A 115 11.01 7.81 -12.06
CA ASN A 115 12.30 7.33 -11.56
C ASN A 115 12.36 7.33 -10.02
N GLY A 116 11.32 6.80 -9.37
CA GLY A 116 11.19 6.73 -7.90
C GLY A 116 10.83 8.03 -7.19
N THR A 117 10.79 9.16 -7.91
CA THR A 117 10.39 10.46 -7.34
C THR A 117 8.89 10.67 -7.49
N LEU A 118 8.20 10.93 -6.37
CA LEU A 118 6.78 11.23 -6.34
C LEU A 118 6.49 12.70 -6.69
N PHE A 119 5.50 12.91 -7.53
CA PHE A 119 4.94 14.20 -7.92
C PHE A 119 3.44 14.24 -7.60
N VAL A 120 2.98 15.37 -7.08
CA VAL A 120 1.55 15.66 -6.83
C VAL A 120 1.23 16.96 -7.58
N ASN A 121 0.25 16.91 -8.47
CA ASN A 121 -0.14 18.04 -9.34
C ASN A 121 1.08 18.64 -10.07
N ASN A 122 1.90 17.76 -10.64
CA ASN A 122 3.12 18.07 -11.39
C ASN A 122 4.25 18.73 -10.58
N GLN A 123 4.12 18.82 -9.26
CA GLN A 123 5.16 19.33 -8.37
C GLN A 123 5.79 18.19 -7.56
N PRO A 124 7.11 18.21 -7.27
CA PRO A 124 7.72 17.23 -6.39
C PRO A 124 6.98 17.17 -5.05
N ALA A 125 6.64 15.96 -4.62
CA ALA A 125 5.98 15.76 -3.33
C ALA A 125 6.96 15.96 -2.18
N PHE A 126 6.42 16.23 -0.99
CA PHE A 126 7.21 16.26 0.23
C PHE A 126 7.89 14.90 0.46
N LEU A 127 9.19 14.94 0.75
CA LEU A 127 9.99 13.78 1.10
C LEU A 127 10.26 13.80 2.61
N PRO A 128 9.68 12.87 3.39
CA PRO A 128 9.96 12.80 4.83
C PRO A 128 11.45 12.54 5.08
N PRO A 129 12.11 13.22 6.04
CA PRO A 129 13.55 13.05 6.27
C PRO A 129 13.96 11.61 6.61
N ALA A 130 13.11 10.88 7.31
CA ALA A 130 13.33 9.48 7.68
C ALA A 130 12.80 8.48 6.64
N SER A 131 12.29 8.96 5.50
CA SER A 131 11.88 8.07 4.41
C SER A 131 13.09 7.36 3.83
N GLN A 132 12.91 6.11 3.41
CA GLN A 132 13.96 5.28 2.84
C GLN A 132 13.60 4.87 1.41
N SER A 133 14.62 4.82 0.56
CA SER A 133 14.53 4.33 -0.83
C SER A 133 15.76 3.50 -1.15
N ASP A 134 15.63 2.63 -2.14
CA ASP A 134 16.74 1.82 -2.64
C ASP A 134 17.67 2.68 -3.52
N TYR A 135 18.97 2.51 -3.33
CA TYR A 135 20.03 3.14 -4.10
C TYR A 135 21.04 2.09 -4.55
N LEU A 136 21.51 2.21 -5.79
CA LEU A 136 22.65 1.48 -6.31
C LEU A 136 23.93 2.13 -5.80
N VAL A 137 24.74 1.37 -5.09
CA VAL A 137 26.02 1.78 -4.50
C VAL A 137 27.12 0.96 -5.16
N GLU A 138 27.91 1.62 -6.02
CA GLU A 138 29.06 1.02 -6.67
C GLU A 138 30.31 1.25 -5.82
N THR A 139 31.07 0.19 -5.57
CA THR A 139 32.27 0.17 -4.74
C THR A 139 33.52 -0.13 -5.56
N ASN A 140 34.68 0.14 -4.98
CA ASN A 140 35.98 -0.25 -5.53
C ASN A 140 36.36 -1.73 -5.27
N GLY A 141 35.45 -2.51 -4.69
CA GLY A 141 35.69 -3.91 -4.30
C GLY A 141 36.07 -4.08 -2.82
N THR A 142 36.31 -3.00 -2.08
CA THR A 142 36.48 -3.04 -0.63
C THR A 142 35.12 -2.93 0.08
N ASN A 143 34.89 -3.80 1.07
CA ASN A 143 33.68 -3.80 1.88
C ASN A 143 33.57 -2.55 2.77
N PHE A 144 32.34 -2.19 3.13
CA PHE A 144 32.10 -1.23 4.22
C PHE A 144 32.56 -1.82 5.55
N SER A 145 33.06 -0.98 6.46
CA SER A 145 33.33 -1.42 7.83
C SER A 145 32.02 -1.75 8.56
N GLU A 146 32.06 -2.72 9.46
CA GLU A 146 30.90 -3.10 10.28
C GLU A 146 30.40 -1.92 11.12
N ASP A 147 31.31 -1.14 11.70
CA ASP A 147 30.98 0.06 12.48
C ASP A 147 30.21 1.08 11.64
N PHE A 148 30.59 1.31 10.38
CA PHE A 148 29.87 2.21 9.51
C PHE A 148 28.45 1.69 9.21
N LEU A 149 28.31 0.40 8.93
CA LEU A 149 27.00 -0.20 8.67
C LEU A 149 26.09 -0.12 9.90
N ARG A 150 26.60 -0.46 11.10
CA ARG A 150 25.81 -0.48 12.34
C ARG A 150 25.53 0.93 12.87
N GLU A 151 26.54 1.75 13.06
CA GLU A 151 26.41 3.02 13.78
C GLU A 151 25.93 4.18 12.90
N GLU A 152 26.38 4.23 11.64
CA GLU A 152 26.04 5.35 10.75
C GLU A 152 24.79 5.09 9.90
N LEU A 153 24.55 3.82 9.54
CA LEU A 153 23.43 3.41 8.70
C LEU A 153 22.33 2.64 9.46
N GLY A 154 22.58 2.19 10.69
CA GLY A 154 21.59 1.41 11.44
C GLY A 154 21.24 0.08 10.76
N ILE A 155 22.18 -0.51 10.03
CA ILE A 155 22.01 -1.78 9.34
C ILE A 155 22.34 -2.91 10.31
N ASP A 156 21.42 -3.86 10.43
CA ASP A 156 21.63 -5.06 11.22
C ASP A 156 22.49 -6.05 10.44
N ILE A 157 23.82 -6.02 10.61
CA ILE A 157 24.70 -6.91 9.82
C ILE A 157 24.51 -8.40 10.13
N ASP A 158 23.90 -8.75 11.26
CA ASP A 158 23.60 -10.14 11.62
C ASP A 158 22.37 -10.67 10.85
N ASN A 159 21.46 -9.76 10.48
CA ASN A 159 20.30 -10.06 9.67
C ASN A 159 19.93 -8.83 8.83
N PRO A 160 20.71 -8.53 7.78
CA PRO A 160 20.52 -7.30 7.01
C PRO A 160 19.20 -7.30 6.25
N GLY A 161 18.55 -8.48 6.12
CA GLY A 161 17.32 -8.66 5.37
C GLY A 161 17.44 -8.00 4.01
N ASP A 162 16.51 -7.10 3.73
CA ASP A 162 16.51 -6.33 2.48
C ASP A 162 17.13 -4.93 2.61
N GLN A 163 17.84 -4.61 3.70
CA GLN A 163 18.51 -3.31 3.88
C GLN A 163 19.75 -3.16 2.98
N VAL A 164 20.47 -4.26 2.75
CA VAL A 164 21.61 -4.34 1.82
C VAL A 164 21.53 -5.64 1.05
N ARG A 165 21.55 -5.57 -0.28
CA ARG A 165 21.50 -6.76 -1.15
C ARG A 165 22.48 -6.64 -2.32
N PRO A 166 23.19 -7.72 -2.68
CA PRO A 166 24.00 -7.74 -3.89
C PRO A 166 23.12 -7.79 -5.15
N ILE A 167 23.71 -7.41 -6.28
CA ILE A 167 23.12 -7.59 -7.61
C ILE A 167 24.13 -8.23 -8.57
N ASP A 168 23.66 -8.67 -9.74
CA ASP A 168 24.48 -9.30 -10.81
C ASP A 168 25.47 -8.35 -11.52
N LYS A 169 25.87 -7.26 -10.84
CA LYS A 169 26.93 -6.36 -11.25
C LYS A 169 28.03 -6.36 -10.18
N PRO A 170 29.24 -6.88 -10.49
CA PRO A 170 30.34 -6.93 -9.54
C PRO A 170 30.62 -5.59 -8.87
N GLY A 171 30.84 -5.61 -7.56
CA GLY A 171 31.10 -4.42 -6.76
C GLY A 171 29.91 -3.46 -6.60
N THR A 172 28.71 -3.84 -7.02
CA THR A 172 27.50 -3.02 -6.85
C THR A 172 26.51 -3.68 -5.89
N LEU A 173 25.99 -2.89 -4.96
CA LEU A 173 25.01 -3.29 -3.95
C LEU A 173 23.79 -2.38 -4.05
N ILE A 174 22.61 -2.88 -3.66
CA ILE A 174 21.45 -2.04 -3.38
C ILE A 174 21.40 -1.80 -1.88
N PHE A 175 21.31 -0.53 -1.48
CA PHE A 175 21.09 -0.12 -0.10
C PHE A 175 19.73 0.58 0.04
N ASN A 176 18.97 0.25 1.08
CA ASN A 176 17.77 0.97 1.47
C ASN A 176 18.15 2.11 2.43
N LEU A 177 18.20 3.35 1.93
CA LEU A 177 18.81 4.50 2.62
C LEU A 177 17.83 5.66 2.76
N THR A 178 18.00 6.41 3.85
CA THR A 178 17.46 7.77 3.98
C THR A 178 18.29 8.79 3.18
N PRO A 179 17.73 9.97 2.86
CA PRO A 179 18.49 11.04 2.21
C PRO A 179 19.78 11.44 2.93
N GLU A 180 19.79 11.43 4.27
CA GLU A 180 20.98 11.71 5.06
C GLU A 180 22.04 10.60 4.91
N GLN A 181 21.61 9.34 5.02
CA GLN A 181 22.48 8.19 4.87
C GLN A 181 23.13 8.10 3.48
N VAL A 182 22.42 8.50 2.41
CA VAL A 182 23.00 8.62 1.07
C VAL A 182 24.23 9.55 1.08
N GLN A 183 24.19 10.65 1.81
CA GLN A 183 25.34 11.57 1.91
C GLN A 183 26.49 10.95 2.69
N LYS A 184 26.21 10.13 3.72
CA LYS A 184 27.24 9.39 4.46
C LYS A 184 27.92 8.33 3.59
N VAL A 185 27.13 7.56 2.83
CA VAL A 185 27.65 6.54 1.90
C VAL A 185 28.51 7.17 0.82
N LYS A 186 28.08 8.30 0.22
CA LYS A 186 28.87 9.03 -0.79
C LYS A 186 30.26 9.49 -0.33
N LYS A 187 30.47 9.64 0.99
CA LYS A 187 31.75 10.08 1.57
C LYS A 187 32.70 8.92 1.88
N GLN A 188 32.24 7.67 1.76
CA GLN A 188 33.07 6.52 2.08
C GLN A 188 34.15 6.32 1.01
N PRO A 189 35.41 6.02 1.40
CA PRO A 189 36.53 5.93 0.47
C PRO A 189 36.43 4.75 -0.51
N ASN A 190 35.63 3.73 -0.16
CA ASN A 190 35.38 2.57 -1.01
C ASN A 190 34.24 2.79 -2.03
N VAL A 191 33.52 3.91 -1.98
CA VAL A 191 32.37 4.19 -2.87
C VAL A 191 32.80 4.97 -4.11
N LYS A 192 32.48 4.43 -5.29
CA LYS A 192 32.68 5.07 -6.60
C LYS A 192 31.49 5.91 -7.03
N ALA A 193 30.28 5.37 -6.85
CA ALA A 193 29.06 6.03 -7.28
C ALA A 193 27.86 5.63 -6.42
N VAL A 194 26.91 6.54 -6.27
CA VAL A 194 25.60 6.29 -5.66
C VAL A 194 24.52 6.86 -6.58
N ALA A 195 23.62 6.02 -7.06
CA ALA A 195 22.51 6.38 -7.93
C ALA A 195 21.19 5.82 -7.39
N PRO A 196 20.03 6.48 -7.62
CA PRO A 196 18.74 5.89 -7.30
C PRO A 196 18.57 4.52 -7.98
N PHE A 197 18.03 3.55 -7.25
CA PHE A 197 17.53 2.33 -7.86
C PHE A 197 16.19 2.63 -8.56
N SER A 198 15.95 1.98 -9.69
CA SER A 198 14.67 2.06 -10.41
C SER A 198 14.19 0.66 -10.72
N ASP A 199 13.05 0.29 -10.15
CA ASP A 199 12.33 -0.92 -10.48
C ASP A 199 11.52 -0.71 -11.77
N ASN A 200 11.83 -1.55 -12.77
CA ASN A 200 11.19 -1.51 -14.08
C ASN A 200 10.24 -2.69 -14.30
N GLN A 201 9.89 -3.44 -13.26
CA GLN A 201 8.95 -4.55 -13.34
C GLN A 201 7.52 -4.04 -13.51
N ILE A 202 6.93 -4.39 -14.66
CA ILE A 202 5.52 -4.17 -14.96
C ILE A 202 4.69 -5.35 -14.43
N GLY A 203 3.41 -5.12 -14.13
CA GLY A 203 2.45 -6.18 -13.77
C GLY A 203 2.21 -6.38 -12.27
N THR A 204 2.87 -5.59 -11.44
CA THR A 204 2.74 -5.68 -9.97
C THR A 204 2.00 -4.48 -9.37
N THR A 205 1.61 -3.49 -10.18
CA THR A 205 0.99 -2.25 -9.71
C THR A 205 -0.49 -2.16 -10.08
N PHE A 206 -1.25 -1.46 -9.25
CA PHE A 206 -2.64 -1.08 -9.56
C PHE A 206 -2.69 -0.26 -10.86
N PRO A 207 -3.63 -0.55 -11.79
CA PRO A 207 -4.79 -1.42 -11.62
C PRO A 207 -4.61 -2.89 -12.03
N ASN A 208 -3.38 -3.34 -12.29
CA ASN A 208 -3.07 -4.67 -12.85
C ASN A 208 -3.60 -4.87 -14.27
N ASP A 209 -3.51 -3.83 -15.09
CA ASP A 209 -3.82 -3.85 -16.52
C ASP A 209 -2.61 -3.28 -17.27
N GLU A 210 -1.68 -4.17 -17.60
CA GLU A 210 -0.39 -3.82 -18.21
C GLU A 210 -0.53 -3.23 -19.61
N ALA A 211 -1.62 -3.57 -20.31
CA ALA A 211 -1.89 -3.09 -21.65
C ALA A 211 -2.21 -1.60 -21.66
N ASN A 212 -3.03 -1.14 -20.71
CA ASN A 212 -3.41 0.28 -20.61
C ASN A 212 -2.53 1.07 -19.64
N PHE A 213 -1.96 0.40 -18.63
CA PHE A 213 -1.17 1.00 -17.56
C PHE A 213 0.10 0.18 -17.31
N PRO A 214 1.12 0.28 -18.19
CA PRO A 214 2.41 -0.40 -18.03
C PRO A 214 3.27 0.28 -16.95
N TRP A 215 2.69 0.47 -15.77
CA TRP A 215 3.30 1.14 -14.63
C TRP A 215 4.14 0.18 -13.80
N THR A 216 5.18 0.76 -13.20
CA THR A 216 6.07 0.10 -12.23
C THR A 216 6.01 0.87 -10.92
N VAL A 217 6.60 0.32 -9.85
CA VAL A 217 6.61 0.99 -8.55
C VAL A 217 7.38 2.32 -8.54
N ASP A 218 8.29 2.50 -9.50
CA ASP A 218 9.13 3.70 -9.67
C ASP A 218 8.78 4.53 -10.90
N ASN A 219 7.88 4.05 -11.78
CA ASN A 219 7.33 4.79 -12.92
C ASN A 219 5.81 4.55 -13.01
N TYR A 220 5.04 5.43 -12.37
CA TYR A 220 3.61 5.25 -12.11
C TYR A 220 2.82 6.49 -12.49
N GLY A 221 1.61 6.31 -13.00
CA GLY A 221 0.74 7.42 -13.38
C GLY A 221 1.13 8.11 -14.70
N PRO A 222 0.54 9.28 -14.99
CA PRO A 222 -0.29 10.08 -14.10
C PRO A 222 -1.62 9.39 -13.75
N LEU A 223 -2.05 9.53 -12.50
CA LEU A 223 -3.30 9.00 -11.98
C LEU A 223 -4.07 10.09 -11.23
N THR A 224 -5.26 10.44 -11.71
CA THR A 224 -6.16 11.35 -11.00
C THR A 224 -6.87 10.59 -9.87
N ILE A 225 -6.79 11.11 -8.65
CA ILE A 225 -7.50 10.58 -7.49
C ILE A 225 -8.98 10.99 -7.58
N PRO A 226 -9.93 10.05 -7.56
CA PRO A 226 -11.35 10.36 -7.68
C PRO A 226 -11.83 11.27 -6.54
N LYS A 227 -12.72 12.20 -6.88
CA LYS A 227 -13.35 13.10 -5.93
C LYS A 227 -14.85 12.92 -5.93
N LYS A 228 -15.46 13.06 -4.76
CA LYS A 228 -16.91 12.98 -4.60
C LYS A 228 -17.61 13.97 -5.53
N GLY A 229 -18.61 13.48 -6.25
CA GLY A 229 -19.40 14.26 -7.20
C GLY A 229 -18.80 14.34 -8.61
N ASP A 230 -17.56 13.88 -8.82
CA ASP A 230 -17.00 13.79 -10.17
C ASP A 230 -17.83 12.82 -11.02
N VAL A 231 -18.05 13.19 -12.28
CA VAL A 231 -18.67 12.32 -13.27
C VAL A 231 -17.58 11.80 -14.20
N ILE A 232 -17.38 10.49 -14.20
CA ILE A 232 -16.42 9.81 -15.06
C ILE A 232 -17.12 9.10 -16.21
N THR A 233 -16.48 9.09 -17.38
CA THR A 233 -16.86 8.24 -18.51
C THR A 233 -16.07 6.95 -18.46
N LEU A 234 -16.77 5.81 -18.42
CA LEU A 234 -16.20 4.47 -18.41
C LEU A 234 -15.85 4.03 -19.82
N THR A 235 -14.62 3.56 -20.00
CA THR A 235 -14.12 3.03 -21.26
C THR A 235 -13.34 1.74 -21.01
N PRO A 236 -13.14 0.89 -22.04
CA PRO A 236 -12.31 -0.31 -21.90
C PRO A 236 -10.90 -0.01 -21.38
N GLN A 237 -10.36 1.18 -21.68
CA GLN A 237 -9.02 1.58 -21.28
C GLN A 237 -8.91 2.01 -19.81
N ASN A 238 -10.01 2.47 -19.19
CA ASN A 238 -9.95 3.01 -17.82
C ASN A 238 -10.71 2.18 -16.80
N ILE A 239 -11.50 1.19 -17.24
CA ILE A 239 -12.41 0.47 -16.36
C ILE A 239 -11.67 -0.27 -15.23
N ALA A 240 -10.45 -0.72 -15.47
CA ALA A 240 -9.59 -1.35 -14.48
C ALA A 240 -9.34 -0.45 -13.24
N LEU A 241 -9.30 0.88 -13.42
CA LEU A 241 -9.15 1.85 -12.32
C LEU A 241 -10.42 1.96 -11.46
N TYR A 242 -11.60 1.78 -12.05
CA TYR A 242 -12.87 2.16 -11.43
C TYR A 242 -13.78 0.98 -11.04
N LYS A 243 -13.56 -0.21 -11.60
CA LYS A 243 -14.41 -1.39 -11.33
C LYS A 243 -14.53 -1.70 -9.83
N ARG A 244 -13.39 -1.74 -9.12
CA ARG A 244 -13.38 -1.97 -7.67
C ARG A 244 -14.00 -0.80 -6.89
N LEU A 245 -13.76 0.42 -7.34
CA LEU A 245 -14.35 1.62 -6.75
C LEU A 245 -15.88 1.54 -6.78
N ILE A 246 -16.45 1.33 -7.97
CA ILE A 246 -17.89 1.29 -8.20
C ILE A 246 -18.53 0.12 -7.45
N GLY A 247 -17.95 -1.07 -7.59
CA GLY A 247 -18.49 -2.31 -7.02
C GLY A 247 -18.28 -2.42 -5.52
N ASN A 248 -17.01 -2.53 -5.10
CA ASN A 248 -16.65 -2.86 -3.72
C ASN A 248 -16.71 -1.66 -2.79
N TYR A 249 -16.19 -0.49 -3.19
CA TYR A 249 -16.14 0.65 -2.27
C TYR A 249 -17.49 1.37 -2.20
N GLU A 250 -18.15 1.55 -3.34
CA GLU A 250 -19.40 2.31 -3.47
C GLU A 250 -20.67 1.46 -3.51
N GLN A 251 -20.51 0.14 -3.35
CA GLN A 251 -21.58 -0.83 -3.11
C GLN A 251 -22.65 -0.85 -4.22
N ASN A 252 -22.22 -0.81 -5.48
CA ASN A 252 -23.09 -0.99 -6.63
C ASN A 252 -22.92 -2.39 -7.23
N THR A 253 -23.95 -2.91 -7.88
CA THR A 253 -23.74 -4.03 -8.80
C THR A 253 -23.06 -3.49 -10.06
N PHE A 254 -22.08 -4.24 -10.56
CA PHE A 254 -21.32 -3.89 -11.76
C PHE A 254 -21.15 -5.12 -12.62
N GLU A 255 -21.63 -5.04 -13.86
CA GLU A 255 -21.50 -6.09 -14.87
C GLU A 255 -20.92 -5.50 -16.15
N GLU A 256 -20.09 -6.30 -16.81
CA GLU A 256 -19.53 -6.00 -18.12
C GLU A 256 -19.95 -7.11 -19.08
N ALA A 257 -20.74 -6.75 -20.09
CA ALA A 257 -21.30 -7.70 -21.05
C ALA A 257 -21.28 -7.09 -22.45
N ASN A 258 -20.68 -7.78 -23.42
CA ASN A 258 -20.63 -7.37 -24.83
C ASN A 258 -20.12 -5.93 -25.04
N GLY A 259 -19.10 -5.51 -24.28
CA GLY A 259 -18.52 -4.17 -24.36
C GLY A 259 -19.38 -3.04 -23.75
N LYS A 260 -20.43 -3.40 -23.01
CA LYS A 260 -21.30 -2.47 -22.28
C LYS A 260 -21.12 -2.65 -20.78
N TYR A 261 -21.35 -1.56 -20.03
CA TYR A 261 -21.33 -1.57 -18.58
C TYR A 261 -22.75 -1.43 -18.04
N ILE A 262 -23.10 -2.27 -17.07
CA ILE A 262 -24.39 -2.25 -16.40
C ILE A 262 -24.11 -1.98 -14.92
N ILE A 263 -24.64 -0.87 -14.41
CA ILE A 263 -24.50 -0.46 -13.02
C ILE A 263 -25.89 -0.43 -12.39
N ASN A 264 -26.10 -1.21 -11.33
CA ASN A 264 -27.41 -1.35 -10.67
C ASN A 264 -28.54 -1.73 -11.66
N GLY A 265 -28.25 -2.64 -12.59
CA GLY A 265 -29.20 -3.12 -13.59
C GLY A 265 -29.47 -2.16 -14.76
N LYS A 266 -28.80 -1.00 -14.80
CA LYS A 266 -28.95 -0.01 -15.88
C LYS A 266 -27.67 0.06 -16.72
N GLU A 267 -27.83 -0.09 -18.04
CA GLU A 267 -26.76 0.17 -18.99
C GLU A 267 -26.35 1.65 -18.94
N THR A 268 -25.07 1.92 -18.74
CA THR A 268 -24.50 3.27 -18.67
C THR A 268 -23.01 3.22 -18.98
N ASN A 269 -22.47 4.28 -19.57
CA ASN A 269 -21.02 4.51 -19.67
C ASN A 269 -20.55 5.69 -18.82
N THR A 270 -21.40 6.20 -17.93
CA THR A 270 -21.05 7.27 -17.00
C THR A 270 -21.32 6.84 -15.56
N TYR A 271 -20.54 7.38 -14.64
CA TYR A 271 -20.68 7.11 -13.22
C TYR A 271 -20.34 8.35 -12.38
N THR A 272 -21.12 8.61 -11.34
CA THR A 272 -20.87 9.70 -10.38
C THR A 272 -20.24 9.13 -9.11
N ILE A 273 -19.04 9.59 -8.80
CA ILE A 273 -18.27 9.16 -7.64
C ILE A 273 -18.98 9.59 -6.34
N LYS A 274 -19.18 8.67 -5.40
CA LYS A 274 -19.91 8.90 -4.14
C LYS A 274 -19.03 9.33 -2.98
N TYR A 275 -17.74 9.01 -3.02
CA TYR A 275 -16.80 9.28 -1.92
C TYR A 275 -15.58 10.09 -2.35
N ASP A 276 -14.94 10.73 -1.38
CA ASP A 276 -13.58 11.21 -1.56
C ASP A 276 -12.58 10.06 -1.39
N TYR A 277 -11.51 10.11 -2.18
CA TYR A 277 -10.46 9.10 -2.18
C TYR A 277 -9.11 9.71 -1.83
N TYR A 278 -8.23 8.84 -1.37
CA TYR A 278 -6.87 9.17 -0.97
C TYR A 278 -5.88 8.22 -1.63
N TRP A 279 -4.64 8.68 -1.73
CA TRP A 279 -3.52 7.86 -2.15
C TRP A 279 -2.45 7.89 -1.05
N MET A 280 -2.20 6.72 -0.49
CA MET A 280 -1.36 6.48 0.67
C MET A 280 -0.03 5.83 0.26
N MET A 281 1.08 6.30 0.81
CA MET A 281 2.43 5.78 0.53
C MET A 281 3.18 5.51 1.83
N GLY A 282 3.96 4.43 1.88
CA GLY A 282 4.84 4.18 3.03
C GLY A 282 6.12 4.99 2.94
N ASP A 283 6.67 5.36 4.10
CA ASP A 283 7.91 6.14 4.15
C ASP A 283 9.14 5.28 3.78
N ASN A 284 9.12 3.96 3.98
CA ASN A 284 10.10 3.05 3.37
C ASN A 284 9.59 2.59 1.99
N ARG A 285 9.94 3.36 0.95
CA ARG A 285 9.34 3.33 -0.38
C ARG A 285 9.47 1.97 -1.04
N HIS A 286 10.64 1.37 -1.07
CA HIS A 286 10.84 0.07 -1.72
C HIS A 286 10.50 -1.14 -0.82
N ARG A 287 10.06 -0.91 0.42
CA ARG A 287 9.65 -1.96 1.38
C ARG A 287 8.24 -1.74 1.93
N SER A 288 7.40 -1.09 1.15
CA SER A 288 6.04 -0.75 1.56
C SER A 288 5.05 -1.26 0.53
N GLN A 289 4.18 -2.17 0.96
CA GLN A 289 2.89 -2.36 0.32
C GLN A 289 2.06 -1.08 0.59
N ASP A 290 1.73 -0.36 -0.47
CA ASP A 290 0.96 0.89 -0.46
C ASP A 290 0.08 1.08 -1.70
N SER A 291 -0.43 2.30 -1.95
CA SER A 291 -1.42 2.56 -3.00
C SER A 291 -0.90 2.34 -4.43
N ARG A 292 0.42 2.14 -4.62
CA ARG A 292 0.97 1.62 -5.87
C ARG A 292 0.43 0.23 -6.21
N PHE A 293 0.05 -0.58 -5.22
CA PHE A 293 -0.37 -1.98 -5.40
C PHE A 293 -1.89 -2.14 -5.36
N TRP A 294 -2.59 -1.45 -4.44
CA TRP A 294 -4.04 -1.59 -4.27
C TRP A 294 -4.85 -0.40 -4.81
N GLY A 295 -4.20 0.68 -5.23
CA GLY A 295 -4.87 1.88 -5.74
C GLY A 295 -5.49 2.73 -4.64
N PHE A 296 -6.70 3.22 -4.89
CA PHE A 296 -7.33 4.23 -4.05
C PHE A 296 -7.78 3.72 -2.68
N VAL A 297 -7.70 4.59 -1.68
CA VAL A 297 -8.27 4.40 -0.34
C VAL A 297 -9.48 5.32 -0.20
N PRO A 298 -10.73 4.81 -0.13
CA PRO A 298 -11.91 5.67 0.09
C PRO A 298 -11.92 6.25 1.50
N GLU A 299 -12.57 7.39 1.69
CA GLU A 299 -12.76 8.01 3.01
C GLU A 299 -13.45 7.11 4.03
N THR A 300 -14.24 6.13 3.58
CA THR A 300 -14.90 5.13 4.42
C THR A 300 -13.91 4.17 5.08
N HIS A 301 -12.71 4.01 4.52
CA HIS A 301 -11.68 3.15 5.09
C HIS A 301 -10.79 3.89 6.11
N VAL A 302 -10.85 5.21 6.17
CA VAL A 302 -10.05 6.01 7.09
C VAL A 302 -10.55 5.85 8.52
N VAL A 303 -9.70 5.31 9.38
CA VAL A 303 -9.94 5.20 10.83
C VAL A 303 -9.61 6.52 11.51
N GLY A 304 -8.47 7.12 11.19
CA GLY A 304 -8.07 8.39 11.77
C GLY A 304 -6.63 8.80 11.46
N LYS A 305 -6.19 9.89 12.06
CA LYS A 305 -4.81 10.38 11.97
C LYS A 305 -4.00 9.89 13.16
N ALA A 306 -2.82 9.35 12.90
CA ALA A 306 -1.91 8.94 13.95
C ALA A 306 -1.25 10.18 14.56
N SER A 307 -1.37 10.37 15.87
CA SER A 307 -0.85 11.55 16.58
C SER A 307 0.34 11.24 17.51
N LEU A 308 0.40 10.02 18.05
CA LEU A 308 1.31 9.66 19.15
C LEU A 308 1.80 8.23 19.02
N ILE A 309 3.09 8.00 19.28
CA ILE A 309 3.63 6.65 19.45
C ILE A 309 3.35 6.19 20.88
N TRP A 310 2.33 5.35 21.06
CA TRP A 310 1.99 4.78 22.37
C TRP A 310 3.01 3.73 22.83
N PHE A 311 3.55 2.92 21.92
CA PHE A 311 4.53 1.89 22.24
C PHE A 311 5.38 1.55 21.01
N SER A 312 6.60 1.09 21.23
CA SER A 312 7.50 0.70 20.16
C SER A 312 8.45 -0.40 20.61
N TRP A 313 8.59 -1.45 19.78
CA TRP A 313 9.45 -2.61 20.05
C TRP A 313 10.38 -2.85 18.87
N ASP A 314 11.64 -3.18 19.16
CA ASP A 314 12.67 -3.58 18.20
C ASP A 314 13.82 -4.24 18.96
N LYS A 315 13.87 -5.58 18.95
CA LYS A 315 14.72 -6.41 19.83
C LYS A 315 14.61 -6.05 21.34
N GLY A 316 13.55 -5.34 21.73
CA GLY A 316 13.31 -4.78 23.06
C GLY A 316 12.46 -3.50 23.01
N PRO A 317 11.96 -2.99 24.15
CA PRO A 317 11.20 -1.74 24.18
C PRO A 317 12.07 -0.53 23.77
N ARG A 318 11.58 0.29 22.83
CA ARG A 318 12.24 1.54 22.39
C ARG A 318 11.72 2.74 23.19
N TRP A 319 12.17 2.88 24.43
CA TRP A 319 11.72 3.92 25.37
C TRP A 319 11.83 5.35 24.84
N LYS A 320 12.88 5.67 24.08
CA LYS A 320 13.09 7.00 23.48
C LYS A 320 11.99 7.41 22.48
N ARG A 321 11.16 6.46 22.02
CA ARG A 321 10.05 6.71 21.09
C ARG A 321 8.70 6.81 21.79
N LEU A 322 8.62 6.45 23.07
CA LEU A 322 7.38 6.45 23.83
C LEU A 322 6.85 7.89 23.96
N PHE A 323 5.58 8.10 23.63
CA PHE A 323 4.90 9.39 23.66
C PHE A 323 5.50 10.47 22.76
N ASN A 324 6.34 10.10 21.78
CA ASN A 324 6.75 11.06 20.76
C ASN A 324 5.59 11.31 19.79
N GLY A 325 5.37 12.59 19.47
CA GLY A 325 4.43 13.01 18.45
C GLY A 325 4.83 12.50 17.06
N ILE A 326 3.83 12.16 16.25
CA ILE A 326 4.02 11.74 14.86
C ILE A 326 4.10 13.00 13.99
N LYS A 327 5.10 13.04 13.09
CA LYS A 327 5.38 14.18 12.19
C LYS A 327 5.23 13.80 10.72
#